data_AF-A0A661ISF9-F1
#
_entry.id   AF-A0A661ISF9-F1
#
_cell.length_a   1.000
_cell.length_b   1.000
_cell.length_c   1.000
_cell.angle_alpha   90.00
_cell.angle_beta   90.00
_cell.angle_gamma   90.00
#
_symmetry.space_group_name_H-M   'P 1'
#
loop_
_entity.id
_entity.type
_entity.pdbx_description
1 polymer ?
#
loop_
_entity_poly.entity_id
_entity_poly.type
_entity_poly.pdbx_seq_one_letter_code
_entity_poly.pdbx_strand_id
1 'polypeptide(L)'
;MVISIIAMVAFAASFASILVMLPLLRRAGVVGPDVHKLHKPKIPEMGGLAIVAGFGAGVLVAIATKTFWPDSFSIDLTALLAVLCTVLLTTLIGIADDLFGVRQWLKALLPIIASLPLVSIRAGVSTMRIPLIGQVDFGPFYALVLVPLGITGAANAVNMLAGFNGLEVGMGLVAVLLYR
;
A
#
# COMPACT_ATOMS: atom_id res chain seq x y z
N MET A 1 -3.51 -3.62 -23.48
CA MET A 1 -4.64 -2.67 -23.57
C MET A 1 -5.41 -2.56 -22.25
N VAL A 2 -6.00 -3.66 -21.74
CA VAL A 2 -6.78 -3.64 -20.48
C VAL A 2 -6.00 -3.11 -19.28
N ILE A 3 -4.77 -3.61 -19.06
CA ILE A 3 -3.90 -3.15 -17.95
C ILE A 3 -3.63 -1.64 -18.05
N SER A 4 -3.42 -1.13 -19.28
CA SER A 4 -3.20 0.29 -19.52
C SER A 4 -4.42 1.13 -19.16
N ILE A 5 -5.63 0.63 -19.43
CA ILE A 5 -6.89 1.28 -19.04
C ILE A 5 -7.01 1.32 -17.52
N ILE A 6 -6.77 0.20 -16.84
CA ILE A 6 -6.80 0.11 -15.36
C ILE A 6 -5.82 1.13 -14.76
N ALA A 7 -4.58 1.16 -15.26
CA ALA A 7 -3.55 2.09 -14.78
C ALA A 7 -3.93 3.56 -15.04
N MET A 8 -4.50 3.87 -16.20
CA MET A 8 -4.94 5.22 -16.54
C MET A 8 -6.09 5.68 -15.64
N VAL A 9 -7.07 4.80 -15.36
CA VAL A 9 -8.16 5.11 -14.43
C VAL A 9 -7.63 5.29 -13.01
N ALA A 10 -6.73 4.42 -12.55
CA ALA A 10 -6.12 4.55 -11.22
C ALA A 10 -5.35 5.87 -11.07
N PHE A 11 -4.58 6.26 -12.09
CA PHE A 11 -3.87 7.54 -12.12
C PHE A 11 -4.85 8.72 -12.13
N ALA A 12 -5.84 8.72 -13.02
CA ALA A 12 -6.82 9.80 -13.13
C ALA A 12 -7.63 9.97 -11.83
N ALA A 13 -8.04 8.87 -11.21
CA ALA A 13 -8.74 8.89 -9.94
C ALA A 13 -7.84 9.42 -8.81
N SER A 14 -6.59 8.96 -8.70
CA SER A 14 -5.64 9.49 -7.71
C SER A 14 -5.39 10.98 -7.90
N PHE A 15 -5.24 11.43 -9.15
CA PHE A 15 -5.02 12.83 -9.48
C PHE A 15 -6.26 13.68 -9.17
N ALA A 16 -7.46 13.22 -9.52
CA ALA A 16 -8.70 13.92 -9.18
C ALA A 16 -8.91 13.97 -7.65
N SER A 17 -8.65 12.87 -6.94
CA SER A 17 -8.75 12.80 -5.48
C SER A 17 -7.82 13.79 -4.80
N ILE A 18 -6.55 13.91 -5.22
CA ILE A 18 -5.63 14.85 -4.57
C ILE A 18 -6.08 16.31 -4.77
N LEU A 19 -6.59 16.67 -5.95
CA LEU A 19 -7.11 18.02 -6.21
C LEU A 19 -8.27 18.39 -5.27
N VAL A 20 -9.15 17.43 -4.97
CA VAL A 20 -10.27 17.62 -4.05
C VAL A 20 -9.81 17.62 -2.59
N MET A 21 -8.89 16.73 -2.22
CA MET A 21 -8.47 16.53 -0.83
C MET A 21 -7.59 17.65 -0.30
N LEU A 22 -6.69 18.22 -1.11
CA LEU A 22 -5.78 19.28 -0.67
C LEU A 22 -6.48 20.48 0.00
N PRO A 23 -7.51 21.11 -0.60
CA PRO A 23 -8.22 22.22 0.05
C PRO A 23 -8.99 21.77 1.31
N LEU A 24 -9.51 20.53 1.33
CA LEU A 24 -10.25 20.00 2.48
C LEU A 24 -9.33 19.79 3.68
N LEU A 25 -8.18 19.17 3.48
CA LEU A 25 -7.18 18.95 4.54
C LEU A 25 -6.66 20.28 5.10
N ARG A 26 -6.43 21.28 4.24
CA ARG A 26 -6.06 22.63 4.68
C ARG A 26 -7.14 23.27 5.56
N ARG A 27 -8.41 23.17 5.18
CA ARG A 27 -9.54 23.71 5.95
C ARG A 27 -9.75 22.98 7.27
N ALA A 28 -9.50 21.67 7.29
CA ALA A 28 -9.59 20.84 8.49
C ALA A 28 -8.40 21.03 9.45
N GLY A 29 -7.38 21.80 9.06
CA GLY A 29 -6.17 21.99 9.86
C GLY A 29 -5.24 20.76 9.90
N VAL A 30 -5.48 19.76 9.04
CA VAL A 30 -4.65 18.56 8.92
C VAL A 30 -3.45 18.90 8.04
N VAL A 31 -2.51 19.64 8.62
CA VAL A 31 -1.32 20.17 7.96
C VAL A 31 -0.10 20.11 8.88
N GLY A 32 1.05 19.82 8.29
CA GLY A 32 2.36 19.72 8.93
C GLY A 32 3.37 20.69 8.37
N PRO A 33 4.39 21.10 9.14
CA PRO A 33 5.48 21.93 8.62
C PRO A 33 6.42 21.12 7.73
N ASP A 34 6.76 21.64 6.55
CA ASP A 34 7.89 21.13 5.77
C ASP A 34 9.21 21.54 6.46
N VAL A 35 9.75 20.65 7.29
CA VAL A 35 10.90 20.93 8.18
C VAL A 35 12.20 21.23 7.41
N HIS A 36 12.27 20.86 6.14
CA HIS A 36 13.47 21.02 5.30
C HIS A 36 13.48 22.32 4.48
N LYS A 37 12.47 23.19 4.65
CA LYS A 37 12.41 24.51 4.00
C LYS A 37 12.60 25.65 5.00
N LEU A 38 13.25 26.73 4.55
CA LEU A 38 13.61 27.90 5.38
C LEU A 38 12.43 28.47 6.19
N HIS A 39 11.27 28.61 5.55
CA HIS A 39 10.07 29.19 6.17
C HIS A 39 9.09 28.15 6.75
N LYS A 40 9.47 26.86 6.75
CA LYS A 40 8.65 25.73 7.24
C LYS A 40 7.16 25.84 6.87
N PRO A 41 6.83 25.99 5.57
CA PRO A 41 5.45 26.17 5.14
C PRO A 41 4.60 24.98 5.57
N LYS A 42 3.35 25.24 5.97
CA LYS A 42 2.40 24.19 6.33
C LYS A 42 1.82 23.52 5.09
N ILE A 43 1.95 22.21 4.99
CA ILE A 43 1.51 21.37 3.88
C ILE A 43 0.55 20.27 4.38
N PRO A 44 -0.45 19.84 3.59
CA PRO A 44 -1.31 18.71 3.98
C PRO A 44 -0.53 17.40 4.15
N GLU A 45 -0.78 16.64 5.23
CA GLU A 45 0.00 15.43 5.58
C GLU A 45 -0.61 14.13 5.02
N MET A 46 -1.95 14.02 4.94
CA MET A 46 -2.64 12.77 4.57
C MET A 46 -2.79 12.56 3.05
N GLY A 47 -1.76 12.89 2.27
CA GLY A 47 -1.79 12.80 0.80
C GLY A 47 -1.95 11.37 0.25
N GLY A 48 -1.50 10.36 1.00
CA GLY A 48 -1.56 8.95 0.61
C GLY A 48 -2.97 8.42 0.36
N LEU A 49 -4.00 9.04 0.96
CA LEU A 49 -5.39 8.68 0.74
C LEU A 49 -5.83 8.86 -0.73
N ALA A 50 -5.24 9.80 -1.45
CA ALA A 50 -5.50 9.96 -2.88
C ALA A 50 -4.97 8.76 -3.69
N ILE A 51 -3.81 8.22 -3.30
CA ILE A 51 -3.22 7.03 -3.93
C ILE A 51 -4.11 5.80 -3.68
N VAL A 52 -4.61 5.65 -2.45
CA VAL A 52 -5.52 4.56 -2.08
C VAL A 52 -6.84 4.65 -2.86
N ALA A 53 -7.38 5.86 -3.06
CA ALA A 53 -8.56 6.07 -3.90
C ALA A 53 -8.30 5.66 -5.36
N GLY A 54 -7.15 6.04 -5.92
CA GLY A 54 -6.74 5.62 -7.26
C GLY A 54 -6.56 4.10 -7.38
N PHE A 55 -5.86 3.49 -6.43
CA PHE A 55 -5.70 2.03 -6.37
C PHE A 55 -7.06 1.32 -6.30
N GLY A 56 -7.98 1.78 -5.43
CA GLY A 56 -9.34 1.26 -5.34
C GLY A 56 -10.11 1.38 -6.66
N ALA A 57 -10.03 2.53 -7.34
CA ALA A 57 -10.66 2.72 -8.66
C ALA A 57 -10.10 1.73 -9.70
N GLY A 58 -8.78 1.54 -9.73
CA GLY A 58 -8.13 0.54 -10.60
C GLY A 58 -8.62 -0.88 -10.32
N VAL A 59 -8.70 -1.26 -9.04
CA VAL A 59 -9.23 -2.57 -8.61
C VAL A 59 -10.69 -2.75 -9.06
N LEU A 60 -11.53 -1.72 -8.91
CA LEU A 60 -12.93 -1.78 -9.38
C LEU A 60 -13.02 -1.98 -10.89
N VAL A 61 -12.19 -1.29 -11.67
CA VAL A 61 -12.14 -1.51 -13.13
C VAL A 61 -11.66 -2.92 -13.45
N ALA A 62 -10.64 -3.43 -12.76
CA ALA A 62 -10.15 -4.80 -12.97
C ALA A 62 -11.24 -5.84 -12.69
N ILE A 63 -11.98 -5.69 -11.59
CA ILE A 63 -13.12 -6.57 -11.23
C ILE A 63 -14.22 -6.46 -12.29
N ALA A 64 -14.59 -5.25 -12.70
CA ALA A 64 -15.60 -5.04 -13.73
C ALA A 64 -15.19 -5.68 -15.06
N THR A 65 -13.98 -5.45 -15.53
CA THR A 65 -13.48 -6.06 -16.78
C THR A 65 -13.48 -7.57 -16.67
N LYS A 66 -13.03 -8.16 -15.55
CA LYS A 66 -13.05 -9.62 -15.38
C LYS A 66 -14.48 -10.19 -15.35
N THR A 67 -15.42 -9.45 -14.79
CA THR A 67 -16.84 -9.87 -14.68
C THR A 67 -17.55 -9.82 -16.02
N PHE A 68 -17.41 -8.72 -16.77
CA PHE A 68 -18.14 -8.50 -18.02
C PHE A 68 -17.42 -9.08 -19.24
N TRP A 69 -16.08 -9.22 -19.20
CA TRP A 69 -15.27 -9.79 -20.27
C TRP A 69 -14.24 -10.78 -19.70
N PRO A 70 -14.66 -11.98 -19.28
CA PRO A 70 -13.82 -12.92 -18.55
C PRO A 70 -12.56 -13.37 -19.31
N ASP A 71 -12.58 -13.35 -20.65
CA ASP A 71 -11.47 -13.74 -21.51
C ASP A 71 -10.46 -12.62 -21.79
N SER A 72 -10.77 -11.38 -21.36
CA SER A 72 -9.92 -10.22 -21.67
C SER A 72 -8.56 -10.26 -20.96
N PHE A 73 -8.49 -10.85 -19.77
CA PHE A 73 -7.26 -11.10 -19.03
C PHE A 73 -7.48 -12.10 -17.87
N SER A 74 -6.39 -12.70 -17.41
CA SER A 74 -6.40 -13.58 -16.24
C SER A 74 -5.96 -12.81 -15.00
N ILE A 75 -6.79 -12.84 -13.96
CA ILE A 75 -6.49 -12.30 -12.64
C ILE A 75 -7.17 -13.15 -11.59
N ASP A 76 -6.46 -13.40 -10.49
CA ASP A 76 -7.03 -14.01 -9.30
C ASP A 76 -7.78 -12.94 -8.49
N LEU A 77 -9.10 -13.01 -8.50
CA LEU A 77 -9.96 -12.07 -7.77
C LEU A 77 -9.82 -12.21 -6.25
N THR A 78 -9.58 -13.43 -5.75
CA THR A 78 -9.39 -13.68 -4.32
C THR A 78 -8.10 -13.01 -3.85
N ALA A 79 -7.01 -13.16 -4.60
CA ALA A 79 -5.76 -12.48 -4.33
C ALA A 79 -5.89 -10.95 -4.43
N LEU A 80 -6.56 -10.45 -5.48
CA LEU A 80 -6.75 -9.01 -5.67
C LEU A 80 -7.53 -8.37 -4.51
N LEU A 81 -8.62 -9.02 -4.06
CA LEU A 81 -9.42 -8.54 -2.94
C LEU A 81 -8.66 -8.64 -1.61
N ALA A 82 -7.85 -9.69 -1.41
CA ALA A 82 -6.99 -9.79 -0.23
C ALA A 82 -5.95 -8.65 -0.17
N VAL A 83 -5.34 -8.29 -1.31
CA VAL A 83 -4.46 -7.11 -1.41
C VAL A 83 -5.23 -5.84 -1.11
N LEU A 84 -6.42 -5.65 -1.68
CA LEU A 84 -7.26 -4.48 -1.41
C LEU A 84 -7.57 -4.34 0.08
N CYS A 85 -8.03 -5.42 0.73
CA CYS A 85 -8.30 -5.41 2.17
C CYS A 85 -7.04 -5.08 2.99
N THR A 86 -5.89 -5.63 2.62
CA THR A 86 -4.60 -5.35 3.30
C THR A 86 -4.22 -3.88 3.19
N VAL A 87 -4.34 -3.30 1.99
CA VAL A 87 -4.06 -1.87 1.74
C VAL A 87 -5.02 -0.99 2.54
N LEU A 88 -6.32 -1.30 2.54
CA LEU A 88 -7.33 -0.54 3.29
C LEU A 88 -7.10 -0.61 4.81
N LEU A 89 -6.79 -1.78 5.35
CA LEU A 89 -6.46 -1.94 6.78
C LEU A 89 -5.19 -1.17 7.16
N THR A 90 -4.14 -1.25 6.34
CA THR A 90 -2.90 -0.49 6.54
C THR A 90 -3.16 1.01 6.48
N THR A 91 -4.02 1.44 5.56
CA THR A 91 -4.45 2.85 5.45
C THR A 91 -5.20 3.30 6.69
N LEU A 92 -6.13 2.48 7.21
CA LEU A 92 -6.85 2.80 8.44
C LEU A 92 -5.92 2.92 9.64
N ILE A 93 -4.91 2.05 9.74
CA ILE A 93 -3.86 2.14 10.76
C ILE A 93 -3.08 3.44 10.61
N GLY A 94 -2.68 3.82 9.39
CA GLY A 94 -1.99 5.09 9.13
C GLY A 94 -2.83 6.32 9.52
N ILE A 95 -4.12 6.33 9.14
CA ILE A 95 -5.06 7.37 9.56
C ILE A 95 -5.16 7.43 11.08
N ALA A 96 -5.33 6.28 11.75
CA ALA A 96 -5.42 6.23 13.20
C ALA A 96 -4.14 6.71 13.87
N ASP A 97 -2.97 6.43 13.28
CA ASP A 97 -1.69 6.92 13.79
C ASP A 97 -1.59 8.44 13.70
N ASP A 98 -1.89 9.01 12.53
CA ASP A 98 -1.85 10.46 12.29
C ASP A 98 -2.82 11.22 13.21
N LEU A 99 -3.99 10.65 13.49
CA LEU A 99 -5.03 11.30 14.30
C LEU A 99 -4.86 11.12 15.81
N PHE A 100 -4.38 9.96 16.26
CA PHE A 100 -4.36 9.60 17.70
C PHE A 100 -2.97 9.53 18.31
N GLY A 101 -1.89 9.63 17.51
CA GLY A 101 -0.52 9.55 18.00
C GLY A 101 -0.21 8.21 18.67
N VAL A 102 -0.32 7.12 17.90
CA VAL A 102 -0.17 5.76 18.42
C VAL A 102 1.24 5.54 18.99
N ARG A 103 1.37 4.69 20.03
CA ARG A 103 2.70 4.39 20.61
C ARG A 103 3.60 3.70 19.58
N GLN A 104 4.88 4.08 19.52
CA GLN A 104 5.82 3.60 18.50
C GLN A 104 5.87 2.07 18.35
N TRP A 105 5.84 1.32 19.45
CA TRP A 105 5.85 -0.15 19.40
C TRP A 105 4.55 -0.74 18.85
N LEU A 106 3.41 -0.06 19.07
CA LEU A 106 2.13 -0.44 18.45
C LEU A 106 2.15 -0.16 16.96
N LYS A 107 2.66 1.00 16.54
CA LYS A 107 2.82 1.32 15.10
C LYS A 107 3.62 0.24 14.38
N ALA A 108 4.67 -0.25 15.03
CA ALA A 108 5.50 -1.31 14.49
C ALA A 108 4.77 -2.66 14.34
N LEU A 109 3.77 -2.96 15.18
CA LEU A 109 3.08 -4.26 15.18
C LEU A 109 1.72 -4.25 14.48
N LEU A 110 1.04 -3.11 14.39
CA LEU A 110 -0.30 -3.01 13.77
C LEU A 110 -0.36 -3.53 12.31
N PRO A 111 0.68 -3.35 11.46
CA PRO A 111 0.70 -3.95 10.11
C PRO A 111 0.58 -5.48 10.09
N ILE A 112 0.91 -6.19 11.18
CA ILE A 112 0.69 -7.64 11.30
C ILE A 112 -0.80 -7.94 11.16
N ILE A 113 -1.67 -7.14 11.80
CA ILE A 113 -3.12 -7.30 11.71
C ILE A 113 -3.59 -6.98 10.28
N ALA A 114 -3.03 -5.95 9.65
CA ALA A 114 -3.37 -5.60 8.28
C ALA A 114 -3.02 -6.71 7.28
N SER A 115 -2.02 -7.55 7.56
CA SER A 115 -1.59 -8.64 6.68
C SER A 115 -2.54 -9.85 6.65
N LEU A 116 -3.48 -9.96 7.61
CA LEU A 116 -4.35 -11.13 7.76
C LEU A 116 -5.13 -11.55 6.50
N PRO A 117 -5.65 -10.62 5.64
CA PRO A 117 -6.27 -11.02 4.38
C PRO A 117 -5.34 -11.77 3.43
N LEU A 118 -4.04 -11.45 3.40
CA LEU A 118 -3.06 -12.21 2.60
C LEU A 118 -2.72 -13.56 3.25
N VAL A 119 -2.68 -13.61 4.58
CA VAL A 119 -2.47 -14.84 5.34
C VAL A 119 -3.60 -15.84 5.09
N SER A 120 -4.85 -15.39 5.08
CA SER A 120 -6.03 -16.25 4.95
C SER A 120 -6.08 -17.00 3.62
N ILE A 121 -5.49 -16.44 2.57
CA ILE A 121 -5.42 -17.05 1.24
C ILE A 121 -4.10 -17.80 0.99
N ARG A 122 -3.24 -17.91 2.02
CA ARG A 122 -1.89 -18.50 1.92
C ARG A 122 -1.03 -17.84 0.84
N ALA A 123 -1.04 -16.51 0.76
CA ALA A 123 -0.31 -15.77 -0.26
C ALA A 123 1.20 -16.07 -0.26
N GLY A 124 1.80 -16.11 -1.46
CA GLY A 124 3.23 -16.29 -1.68
C GLY A 124 3.65 -17.74 -2.00
N VAL A 125 4.94 -18.05 -1.86
CA VAL A 125 5.54 -19.32 -2.27
C VAL A 125 6.27 -19.94 -1.07
N SER A 126 5.78 -21.08 -0.56
CA SER A 126 6.30 -21.69 0.66
C SER A 126 7.72 -22.27 0.51
N THR A 127 8.10 -22.66 -0.70
CA THR A 127 9.43 -23.19 -0.99
C THR A 127 10.39 -22.07 -1.38
N MET A 128 11.41 -21.85 -0.54
CA MET A 128 12.45 -20.85 -0.77
C MET A 128 13.83 -21.49 -0.92
N ARG A 129 14.68 -20.88 -1.75
CA ARG A 129 16.08 -21.26 -1.88
C ARG A 129 16.93 -20.37 -0.99
N ILE A 130 17.44 -20.93 0.09
CA ILE A 130 18.29 -20.22 1.04
C ILE A 130 19.76 -20.40 0.59
N PRO A 131 20.55 -19.32 0.48
CA PRO A 131 21.98 -19.42 0.20
C PRO A 131 22.65 -20.40 1.16
N LEU A 132 23.54 -21.24 0.65
CA LEU A 132 24.30 -22.26 1.40
C LEU A 132 23.51 -23.46 1.96
N ILE A 133 22.19 -23.34 2.15
CA ILE A 133 21.35 -24.43 2.69
C ILE A 133 20.66 -25.23 1.58
N GLY A 134 20.22 -24.57 0.50
CA GLY A 134 19.45 -25.18 -0.57
C GLY A 134 17.96 -24.83 -0.52
N GLN A 135 17.11 -25.66 -1.13
CA GLN A 135 15.65 -25.45 -1.10
C GLN A 135 15.06 -25.93 0.23
N VAL A 136 14.24 -25.09 0.85
CA VAL A 136 13.52 -25.35 2.09
C VAL A 136 12.04 -25.04 1.85
N ASP A 137 11.16 -25.99 2.17
CA ASP A 137 9.71 -25.77 2.17
C ASP A 137 9.25 -25.39 3.59
N PHE A 138 8.77 -24.16 3.72
CA PHE A 138 8.24 -23.62 4.97
C PHE A 138 6.77 -24.02 5.21
N GLY A 139 6.09 -24.61 4.23
CA GLY A 139 4.69 -24.98 4.32
C GLY A 139 3.80 -23.81 4.81
N PRO A 140 2.85 -24.05 5.73
CA PRO A 140 1.97 -23.00 6.27
C PRO A 140 2.70 -21.90 7.04
N PHE A 141 3.90 -22.16 7.58
CA PHE A 141 4.66 -21.16 8.33
C PHE A 141 5.03 -19.95 7.45
N TYR A 142 5.19 -20.17 6.14
CA TYR A 142 5.43 -19.08 5.19
C TYR A 142 4.33 -18.02 5.28
N ALA A 143 3.08 -18.43 5.10
CA ALA A 143 1.96 -17.51 5.13
C ALA A 143 1.70 -16.98 6.55
N LEU A 144 1.80 -17.83 7.57
CA LEU A 144 1.45 -17.46 8.95
C LEU A 144 2.46 -16.51 9.61
N VAL A 145 3.73 -16.56 9.21
CA VAL A 145 4.80 -15.80 9.87
C VAL A 145 5.53 -14.89 8.89
N LEU A 146 5.99 -15.44 7.75
CA LEU A 146 6.84 -14.67 6.84
C LEU A 146 6.06 -13.57 6.09
N VAL A 147 4.79 -13.82 5.72
CA VAL A 147 3.94 -12.78 5.10
C VAL A 147 3.69 -11.61 6.07
N PRO A 148 3.22 -11.81 7.33
CA PRO A 148 3.09 -10.72 8.28
C PRO A 148 4.40 -9.97 8.55
N LEU A 149 5.51 -10.69 8.69
CA LEU A 149 6.84 -10.07 8.86
C LEU A 149 7.22 -9.25 7.62
N GLY A 150 6.92 -9.72 6.41
CA GLY A 150 7.17 -9.00 5.17
C GLY A 150 6.37 -7.70 5.09
N ILE A 151 5.05 -7.76 5.33
CA ILE A 151 4.18 -6.58 5.33
C ILE A 151 4.62 -5.57 6.39
N THR A 152 4.90 -6.06 7.59
CA THR A 152 5.32 -5.23 8.72
C THR A 152 6.69 -4.62 8.50
N GLY A 153 7.65 -5.40 8.03
CA GLY A 153 8.99 -4.93 7.69
C GLY A 153 8.96 -3.88 6.61
N ALA A 154 8.21 -4.12 5.53
CA ALA A 154 8.09 -3.17 4.43
C ALA A 154 7.44 -1.84 4.87
N ALA A 155 6.31 -1.90 5.59
CA ALA A 155 5.60 -0.70 6.06
C ALA A 155 6.47 0.16 6.99
N ASN A 156 7.13 -0.47 7.97
CA ASN A 156 8.02 0.24 8.88
C ASN A 156 9.29 0.76 8.20
N ALA A 157 9.90 -0.01 7.30
CA ALA A 157 11.10 0.42 6.58
C ALA A 157 10.84 1.66 5.73
N VAL A 158 9.73 1.69 4.98
CA VAL A 158 9.35 2.87 4.19
C VAL A 158 9.09 4.08 5.10
N ASN A 159 8.41 3.88 6.23
CA ASN A 159 8.15 4.96 7.19
C ASN A 159 9.43 5.51 7.85
N MET A 160 10.39 4.64 8.18
CA MET A 160 11.67 5.06 8.79
C MET A 160 12.61 5.76 7.80
N LEU A 161 12.51 5.44 6.51
CA LEU A 161 13.29 6.06 5.44
C LEU A 161 12.63 7.33 4.87
N ALA A 162 11.44 7.69 5.36
CA ALA A 162 10.69 8.88 4.95
C ALA A 162 11.36 10.20 5.41
N GLY A 163 10.81 11.33 4.95
CA GLY A 163 11.17 12.66 5.49
C GLY A 163 11.71 13.66 4.47
N PHE A 164 12.05 13.23 3.26
CA PHE A 164 12.38 14.12 2.14
C PHE A 164 11.28 14.12 1.08
N ASN A 165 11.03 15.28 0.50
CA ASN A 165 9.96 15.46 -0.49
C ASN A 165 10.08 14.45 -1.65
N GLY A 166 9.09 13.55 -1.77
CA GLY A 166 8.99 12.55 -2.83
C GLY A 166 9.76 11.25 -2.60
N LEU A 167 10.43 11.10 -1.45
CA LEU A 167 11.25 9.91 -1.16
C LEU A 167 10.38 8.65 -0.97
N GLU A 168 9.26 8.77 -0.25
CA GLU A 168 8.35 7.65 0.02
C GLU A 168 7.75 7.09 -1.27
N VAL A 169 7.23 7.97 -2.13
CA VAL A 169 6.67 7.61 -3.43
C VAL A 169 7.77 7.13 -4.38
N GLY A 170 8.95 7.75 -4.35
CA GLY A 170 10.09 7.36 -5.17
C GLY A 170 10.58 5.94 -4.87
N MET A 171 10.68 5.56 -3.59
CA MET A 171 11.01 4.20 -3.18
C MET A 171 9.98 3.18 -3.70
N GLY A 172 8.69 3.49 -3.58
CA GLY A 172 7.62 2.65 -4.12
C GLY A 172 7.69 2.49 -5.63
N LEU A 173 7.94 3.58 -6.37
CA LEU A 173 8.06 3.56 -7.82
C LEU A 173 9.25 2.69 -8.27
N VAL A 174 10.42 2.87 -7.65
CA VAL A 174 11.61 2.07 -7.96
C VAL A 174 11.36 0.59 -7.67
N ALA A 175 10.71 0.27 -6.55
CA ALA A 175 10.37 -1.12 -6.20
C ALA A 175 9.47 -1.77 -7.26
N VAL A 176 8.46 -1.05 -7.76
CA VAL A 176 7.58 -1.52 -8.84
C VAL A 176 8.33 -1.71 -10.16
N LEU A 177 9.24 -0.79 -10.52
CA LEU A 177 10.01 -0.88 -11.77
C LEU A 177 11.06 -2.00 -11.76
N LEU A 178 11.59 -2.34 -10.59
CA LEU A 178 12.58 -3.41 -10.43
C LEU A 178 11.93 -4.79 -10.32
N TYR A 179 10.65 -4.85 -9.96
CA TYR A 179 9.91 -6.10 -9.92
C TYR A 179 9.75 -6.66 -11.34
N ARG A 180 10.39 -7.80 -11.62
CA ARG A 180 10.37 -8.50 -12.91
C ARG A 180 9.52 -9.76 -12.82
#